data_AF-A0A9D6QPB0-F1
#
_entry.id   AF-A0A9D6QPB0-F1
#
_cell.length_a   1.000
_cell.length_b   1.000
_cell.length_c   1.000
_cell.angle_alpha   90.00
_cell.angle_beta   90.00
_cell.angle_gamma   90.00
#
_symmetry.space_group_name_H-M   'P 1'
#
loop_
_entity.id
_entity.type
_entity.pdbx_description
1 polymer ?
#
loop_
_entity_poly.entity_id
_entity_poly.type
_entity_poly.pdbx_seq_one_letter_code
_entity_poly.pdbx_strand_id
1 'polypeptide(L)'
;EPAAIRRAARAALRRRGVQAVILTGGTGVAPRDVTPDALAPLIERPLPGFGELFRALSYREVGSAAWLSRAGAGVARGRLLVMLPGSPAAVKLAAQRLLVPELAHVVTLLARA
;
A
#
# COMPACT_ATOMS: atom_id res chain seq x y z
N GLU A 1 12.20 5.83 -10.01
CA GLU A 1 11.80 7.25 -10.16
C GLU A 1 10.30 7.44 -9.90
N PRO A 2 9.88 8.57 -9.29
CA PRO A 2 8.47 8.86 -8.98
C PRO A 2 7.53 8.83 -10.19
N ALA A 3 7.99 9.36 -11.34
CA ALA A 3 7.19 9.40 -12.57
C ALA A 3 6.89 8.00 -13.11
N ALA A 4 7.87 7.10 -13.08
CA ALA A 4 7.71 5.71 -13.49
C ALA A 4 6.73 4.95 -12.57
N ILE A 5 6.84 5.14 -11.24
CA ILE A 5 5.92 4.55 -10.25
C ILE A 5 4.48 5.02 -10.53
N ARG A 6 4.26 6.32 -10.69
CA ARG A 6 2.93 6.87 -11.03
C ARG A 6 2.39 6.30 -12.33
N ARG A 7 3.22 6.22 -13.37
CA ARG A 7 2.80 5.70 -14.69
C ARG A 7 2.35 4.25 -14.58
N ALA A 8 3.13 3.40 -13.90
CA ALA A 8 2.80 2.00 -13.68
C ALA A 8 1.50 1.84 -12.87
N ALA A 9 1.37 2.58 -11.76
CA ALA A 9 0.16 2.55 -10.94
C ALA A 9 -1.08 3.00 -11.72
N ARG A 10 -1.00 4.13 -12.46
CA ARG A 10 -2.12 4.61 -13.30
C ARG A 10 -2.47 3.63 -14.42
N ALA A 11 -1.51 2.92 -14.99
CA ALA A 11 -1.77 1.90 -15.99
C ALA A 11 -2.52 0.71 -15.38
N ALA A 12 -2.06 0.19 -14.23
CA ALA A 12 -2.71 -0.89 -13.52
C ALA A 12 -4.14 -0.51 -13.08
N LEU A 13 -4.32 0.68 -12.50
CA LEU A 13 -5.63 1.21 -12.08
C LEU A 13 -6.62 1.43 -13.24
N ARG A 14 -6.17 1.47 -14.50
CA ARG A 14 -7.06 1.60 -15.67
C ARG A 14 -7.40 0.26 -16.32
N ARG A 15 -6.68 -0.81 -15.99
CA ARG A 15 -6.88 -2.12 -16.61
C ARG A 15 -8.23 -2.72 -16.16
N ARG A 16 -9.00 -3.23 -17.12
CA ARG A 16 -10.25 -3.95 -16.85
C ARG A 16 -9.96 -5.21 -16.03
N GLY A 17 -10.83 -5.52 -15.07
CA GLY A 17 -10.69 -6.66 -14.16
C GLY A 17 -9.71 -6.45 -13.00
N VAL A 18 -8.97 -5.34 -12.94
CA VAL A 18 -8.11 -5.02 -11.78
C VAL A 18 -8.96 -4.33 -10.71
N GLN A 19 -9.00 -4.94 -9.52
CA GLN A 19 -9.74 -4.44 -8.35
C GLN A 19 -8.82 -3.89 -7.25
N ALA A 20 -7.58 -4.37 -7.19
CA ALA A 20 -6.56 -3.91 -6.27
C ALA A 20 -5.19 -3.83 -6.96
N VAL A 21 -4.38 -2.85 -6.55
CA VAL A 21 -3.00 -2.66 -7.00
C VAL A 21 -2.11 -2.62 -5.76
N ILE A 22 -1.13 -3.53 -5.71
CA ILE A 22 -0.19 -3.64 -4.59
C ILE A 22 1.21 -3.38 -5.14
N LEU A 23 1.91 -2.43 -4.54
CA LEU A 23 3.31 -2.12 -4.84
C LEU A 23 4.17 -2.49 -3.63
N THR A 24 5.40 -2.92 -3.89
CA THR A 24 6.39 -3.23 -2.85
C THR A 24 7.69 -2.48 -3.13
N GLY A 25 8.31 -1.94 -2.08
CA GLY A 25 9.58 -1.22 -2.16
C GLY A 25 9.43 0.31 -2.24
N GLY A 26 10.51 1.01 -1.90
CA GLY A 26 10.57 2.47 -1.97
C GLY A 26 9.78 3.21 -0.88
N THR A 27 9.45 2.56 0.24
CA THR A 27 8.67 3.13 1.36
C THR A 27 9.51 3.43 2.61
N GLY A 28 10.85 3.34 2.52
CA GLY A 28 11.74 3.73 3.62
C GLY A 28 11.87 5.24 3.77
N VAL A 29 12.83 5.67 4.59
CA VAL A 29 13.15 7.09 4.86
C VAL A 29 14.32 7.62 4.03
N ALA A 30 14.98 6.78 3.22
CA ALA A 30 16.12 7.22 2.42
C ALA A 30 15.64 8.13 1.27
N PRO A 31 16.48 9.03 0.74
CA PRO A 31 16.08 9.93 -0.36
C PRO A 31 15.58 9.22 -1.64
N ARG A 32 16.02 7.97 -1.86
CA ARG A 32 15.56 7.13 -2.98
C ARG A 32 14.18 6.51 -2.75
N ASP A 33 13.71 6.46 -1.51
CA ASP A 33 12.41 5.90 -1.15
C ASP A 33 11.34 6.95 -1.42
N VAL A 34 10.64 6.80 -2.54
CA VAL A 34 9.71 7.82 -3.06
C VAL A 34 8.33 7.25 -3.39
N THR A 35 8.07 5.98 -3.07
CA THR A 35 6.80 5.32 -3.42
C THR A 35 5.58 6.01 -2.78
N PRO A 36 5.58 6.35 -1.48
CA PRO A 36 4.45 7.06 -0.88
C PRO A 36 4.21 8.43 -1.53
N ASP A 37 5.26 9.20 -1.74
CA ASP A 37 5.18 10.56 -2.31
C ASP A 37 4.74 10.51 -3.79
N ALA A 38 5.18 9.48 -4.52
CA ALA A 38 4.77 9.25 -5.90
C ALA A 38 3.28 8.90 -5.99
N LEU A 39 2.76 8.09 -5.07
CA LEU A 39 1.38 7.59 -5.10
C LEU A 39 0.37 8.52 -4.44
N ALA A 40 0.78 9.38 -3.51
CA ALA A 40 -0.12 10.28 -2.79
C ALA A 40 -1.09 11.08 -3.70
N PRO A 41 -0.66 11.66 -4.84
CA PRO A 41 -1.57 12.37 -5.74
C PRO A 41 -2.59 11.49 -6.49
N LEU A 42 -2.48 10.16 -6.37
CA LEU A 42 -3.44 9.21 -6.96
C LEU A 42 -4.52 8.78 -5.98
N ILE A 43 -4.31 8.99 -4.68
CA ILE A 43 -5.20 8.51 -3.63
C ILE A 43 -6.34 9.51 -3.46
N GLU A 44 -7.56 9.06 -3.75
CA GLU A 44 -8.80 9.82 -3.58
C GLU A 44 -9.32 9.71 -2.14
N ARG A 45 -9.10 8.57 -1.50
CA ARG A 45 -9.52 8.31 -0.12
C ARG A 45 -8.42 7.57 0.65
N PRO A 46 -7.67 8.24 1.53
CA PRO A 46 -6.67 7.59 2.35
C PRO A 46 -7.28 6.56 3.31
N LEU A 47 -6.56 5.46 3.56
CA LEU A 47 -6.90 4.45 4.57
C LEU A 47 -5.78 4.37 5.62
N PRO A 48 -5.65 5.39 6.50
CA PRO A 48 -4.51 5.53 7.41
C PRO A 48 -4.36 4.33 8.37
N GLY A 49 -5.49 3.72 8.76
CA GLY A 49 -5.53 2.54 9.63
C GLY A 49 -4.68 1.36 9.12
N PHE A 50 -4.46 1.22 7.81
CA PHE A 50 -3.57 0.19 7.27
C PHE A 50 -2.12 0.41 7.74
N GLY A 51 -1.61 1.63 7.60
CA GLY A 51 -0.24 1.97 7.99
C GLY A 51 -0.05 1.94 9.51
N GLU A 52 -1.07 2.37 10.25
CA GLU A 52 -1.09 2.31 11.73
C GLU A 52 -1.01 0.87 12.23
N LEU A 53 -1.90 -0.01 11.77
CA LEU A 53 -1.90 -1.42 12.14
C LEU A 53 -0.62 -2.12 11.67
N PHE A 54 -0.14 -1.82 10.46
CA PHE A 54 1.11 -2.37 9.96
C PHE A 54 2.29 -2.02 10.87
N ARG A 55 2.41 -0.76 11.31
CA ARG A 55 3.48 -0.34 12.23
C ARG A 55 3.30 -0.95 13.62
N ALA A 56 2.07 -1.05 14.13
CA ALA A 56 1.80 -1.71 15.41
C ALA A 56 2.19 -3.19 15.40
N LEU A 57 1.87 -3.91 14.32
CA LEU A 57 2.30 -5.30 14.12
C LEU A 57 3.81 -5.40 13.96
N SER A 58 4.40 -4.54 13.12
CA SER A 58 5.85 -4.54 12.87
C SER A 58 6.65 -4.23 14.14
N TYR A 59 6.15 -3.38 15.03
CA TYR A 59 6.81 -3.07 16.29
C TYR A 59 7.05 -4.32 17.16
N ARG A 60 6.16 -5.31 17.07
CA ARG A 60 6.32 -6.60 17.77
C ARG A 60 7.43 -7.47 17.18
N GLU A 61 7.81 -7.25 15.91
CA GLU A 61 8.84 -8.02 15.22
C GLU A 61 10.20 -7.30 15.18
N VAL A 62 10.20 -5.99 14.96
CA VAL A 62 11.42 -5.19 14.72
C VAL A 62 11.60 -4.01 15.68
N GLY A 63 10.74 -3.89 16.69
CA GLY A 63 10.82 -2.83 17.70
C GLY A 63 10.68 -1.43 17.11
N SER A 64 11.49 -0.50 17.60
CA SER A 64 11.43 0.92 17.20
C SER A 64 11.65 1.13 15.70
N ALA A 65 12.33 0.24 14.98
CA ALA A 65 12.49 0.38 13.53
C ALA A 65 11.15 0.46 12.76
N ALA A 66 10.06 -0.04 13.35
CA ALA A 66 8.73 -0.02 12.75
C ALA A 66 8.24 1.38 12.35
N TRP A 67 8.56 2.44 13.10
CA TRP A 67 8.07 3.79 12.80
C TRP A 67 8.69 4.39 11.53
N LEU A 68 9.83 3.86 11.07
CA LEU A 68 10.49 4.27 9.83
C LEU A 68 9.76 3.79 8.56
N SER A 69 8.80 2.87 8.70
CA SER A 69 8.02 2.39 7.57
C SER A 69 6.92 3.37 7.18
N ARG A 70 6.93 3.78 5.91
CA ARG A 70 5.85 4.55 5.28
C ARG A 70 4.90 3.67 4.45
N ALA A 71 4.69 2.42 4.88
CA ALA A 71 3.66 1.56 4.30
C ALA A 71 2.26 2.17 4.50
N GLY A 72 1.37 1.98 3.52
CA GLY A 72 0.06 2.63 3.52
C GLY A 72 -0.90 2.05 2.50
N ALA A 73 -2.15 2.49 2.60
CA ALA A 73 -3.20 2.13 1.66
C ALA A 73 -4.16 3.30 1.42
N GLY A 74 -4.88 3.23 0.32
CA GLY A 74 -5.92 4.18 -0.05
C GLY A 74 -6.77 3.65 -1.19
N VAL A 75 -7.83 4.40 -1.53
CA VAL A 75 -8.66 4.15 -2.71
C VAL A 75 -8.22 5.09 -3.82
N ALA A 76 -8.08 4.56 -5.03
CA ALA A 76 -7.78 5.31 -6.25
C ALA A 76 -8.59 4.75 -7.41
N ARG A 77 -9.38 5.59 -8.11
CA ARG A 77 -10.28 5.19 -9.21
C ARG A 77 -11.19 4.02 -8.83
N GLY A 78 -11.78 4.07 -7.63
CA GLY A 78 -12.65 3.00 -7.10
C GLY A 78 -11.94 1.66 -6.88
N ARG A 79 -10.61 1.64 -6.78
CA ARG A 79 -9.80 0.42 -6.56
C ARG A 79 -8.94 0.59 -5.32
N LEU A 80 -8.62 -0.52 -4.67
CA LEU A 80 -7.67 -0.53 -3.57
C LEU A 80 -6.24 -0.30 -4.10
N LEU A 81 -5.50 0.62 -3.50
CA LEU A 81 -4.09 0.88 -3.79
C LEU A 81 -3.30 0.73 -2.50
N VAL A 82 -2.33 -0.19 -2.48
CA VAL A 82 -1.50 -0.48 -1.31
C VAL A 82 -0.02 -0.35 -1.66
N MET A 83 0.75 0.25 -0.76
CA MET A 83 2.20 0.37 -0.86
C MET A 83 2.84 -0.30 0.37
N LEU A 84 3.63 -1.33 0.11
CA LEU A 84 4.30 -2.16 1.10
C LEU A 84 5.81 -1.92 1.10
N PRO A 85 6.52 -2.25 2.19
CA PRO A 85 7.97 -2.25 2.20
C PRO A 85 8.55 -3.26 1.21
N GLY A 86 9.84 -3.10 0.89
CA GLY A 86 10.56 -4.01 -0.01
C GLY A 86 11.05 -5.30 0.66
N SER A 87 11.01 -5.38 1.99
CA SER A 87 11.43 -6.57 2.73
C SER A 87 10.40 -7.70 2.56
N PRO A 88 10.82 -8.92 2.17
CA PRO A 88 9.93 -10.07 2.09
C PRO A 88 9.19 -10.38 3.40
N ALA A 89 9.84 -10.16 4.55
CA ALA A 89 9.22 -10.35 5.86
C ALA A 89 8.07 -9.36 6.09
N ALA A 90 8.29 -8.08 5.77
CA ALA A 90 7.26 -7.05 5.88
C ALA A 90 6.09 -7.30 4.91
N VAL A 91 6.37 -7.75 3.69
CA VAL A 91 5.34 -8.13 2.72
C VAL A 91 4.52 -9.30 3.25
N LYS A 92 5.17 -10.34 3.78
CA LYS A 92 4.50 -11.49 4.39
C LYS A 92 3.59 -11.07 5.56
N LEU A 93 4.10 -10.22 6.46
CA LEU A 93 3.33 -9.70 7.60
C LEU A 93 2.07 -8.95 7.13
N ALA A 94 2.23 -7.97 6.22
CA ALA A 94 1.12 -7.21 5.68
C ALA A 94 0.11 -8.07 4.92
N ALA A 95 0.60 -9.02 4.11
CA ALA A 95 -0.22 -9.94 3.34
C ALA A 95 -1.09 -10.80 4.28
N GLN A 96 -0.47 -11.46 5.24
CA GLN A 96 -1.16 -12.44 6.10
C GLN A 96 -2.04 -11.80 7.16
N ARG A 97 -1.64 -10.65 7.71
CA ARG A 97 -2.35 -10.03 8.84
C ARG A 97 -3.35 -8.96 8.46
N LEU A 98 -3.19 -8.33 7.31
CA LEU A 98 -4.01 -7.16 6.92
C LEU A 98 -4.69 -7.35 5.57
N LEU A 99 -3.95 -7.72 4.52
CA LEU A 99 -4.49 -7.74 3.16
C LEU A 99 -5.38 -8.95 2.89
N VAL A 100 -4.84 -10.17 2.98
CA VAL A 100 -5.56 -11.40 2.59
C VAL A 100 -6.89 -11.57 3.34
N PRO A 101 -6.98 -11.33 4.67
CA PRO A 101 -8.24 -11.45 5.39
C PRO A 101 -9.34 -10.51 4.87
N GLU A 102 -8.97 -9.30 4.43
CA GLU A 102 -9.93 -8.24 4.11
C GLU A 102 -10.09 -7.98 2.60
N LEU A 103 -9.21 -8.53 1.76
CA LEU A 103 -9.11 -8.17 0.35
C LEU A 103 -10.45 -8.38 -0.39
N ALA A 104 -11.07 -9.54 -0.20
CA ALA A 104 -12.36 -9.87 -0.83
C ALA A 104 -13.47 -8.92 -0.38
N HIS A 105 -13.50 -8.58 0.91
CA HIS A 105 -14.49 -7.66 1.46
C HIS A 105 -14.31 -6.25 0.89
N VAL A 106 -13.09 -5.71 0.94
CA VAL A 106 -12.77 -4.37 0.44
C VAL A 106 -13.06 -4.23 -1.05
N VAL A 107 -12.65 -5.17 -1.90
CA VAL A 107 -12.92 -5.07 -3.34
C VAL A 107 -14.41 -5.17 -3.67
N THR A 108 -15.17 -5.93 -2.88
CA THR A 108 -16.63 -6.04 -3.04
C THR A 108 -17.32 -4.73 -2.65
N LEU A 109 -16.89 -4.08 -1.57
CA LEU A 109 -17.43 -2.78 -1.17
C LEU A 109 -17.15 -1.71 -2.23
N LEU A 110 -15.93 -1.67 -2.77
CA LEU A 110 -15.54 -0.67 -3.78
C LEU A 110 -16.22 -0.89 -5.14
N ALA A 111 -16.59 -2.12 -5.49
CA ALA A 111 -17.27 -2.43 -6.75
C ALA A 111 -18.76 -2.03 -6.78
N ARG A 112 -19.34 -1.72 -5.61
CA ARG A 112 -20.76 -1.30 -5.47
C ARG A 112 -20.94 0.22 -5.50
N ALA A 113 -19.85 0.98 -5.48
CA ALA A 113 -19.83 2.44 -5.50
C ALA A 113 -19.67 2.97 -6.93
#